data_AF-A0A849H181-F1
#
_entry.id   AF-A0A849H181-F1
#
_cell.length_a   1.000
_cell.length_b   1.000
_cell.length_c   1.000
_cell.angle_alpha   90.00
_cell.angle_beta   90.00
_cell.angle_gamma   90.00
#
_symmetry.space_group_name_H-M   'P 1'
#
loop_
_entity.id
_entity.type
_entity.pdbx_description
1 polymer ?
#
loop_
_entity_poly.entity_id
_entity_poly.type
_entity_poly.pdbx_seq_one_letter_code
_entity_poly.pdbx_strand_id
1 'polypeptide(L)'
;MSRTILVASDGTPAASGALAFAQALAREREFGIRVLGVVEPVPVFDAGFMVALPEMELYESRREALREEIQGQVDSLGSDAAAWPVSVRAGVPGTQIVKFAEEIGAATIVLGLGRHGPMDRVFGTETALQVLRVSHIPVLAVPESFTNLPSSAVMGVDFSLFSQRAARAAIGLLASPWDVHLVHVLSGMEFLPTLSEEWRGDYEDELLDRLSDFAGGLNPPPGCETHFHVLEGEPSHEILGFAAEREVDLLVAGSHGHSFVGRILVGSVSTRILRSSTVPVLVVPPVEPSEDVLTETAPESEAKPWVKELNDFTKANVGRRTTLELEDPELGFQESGRNFPLWGVDYDPKKDRIDIMLGRSGTVEGHLTHSLPGPREVTIMRGEDGRAESLNIIFRTGKAVLRIHRD
;
A
#
# COMPACT_ATOMS: atom_id res chain seq x y z
N MET A 1 0.63 24.61 -8.24
CA MET A 1 0.58 24.77 -6.76
C MET A 1 1.73 23.96 -6.20
N SER A 2 2.56 24.54 -5.33
CA SER A 2 3.62 23.78 -4.63
C SER A 2 2.97 22.67 -3.81
N ARG A 3 3.44 21.43 -3.95
CA ARG A 3 2.95 20.33 -3.11
C ARG A 3 3.44 20.52 -1.68
N THR A 4 2.61 20.19 -0.70
CA THR A 4 2.97 20.32 0.73
C THR A 4 3.39 18.96 1.28
N ILE A 5 4.40 18.93 2.15
CA ILE A 5 4.79 17.76 2.93
C ILE A 5 4.48 18.03 4.39
N LEU A 6 3.81 17.08 5.04
CA LEU A 6 3.63 17.10 6.48
C LEU A 6 4.74 16.30 7.14
N VAL A 7 5.50 16.90 8.04
CA VAL A 7 6.38 16.17 8.96
C VAL A 7 5.69 16.10 10.32
N ALA A 8 5.46 14.91 10.84
CA ALA A 8 4.95 14.73 12.19
C ALA A 8 6.08 14.37 13.14
N SER A 9 6.18 15.12 14.23
CA SER A 9 7.25 15.01 15.24
C SER A 9 6.62 14.94 16.64
N ASP A 10 7.18 14.10 17.48
CA ASP A 10 6.89 14.03 18.91
C ASP A 10 7.96 14.76 19.75
N GLY A 11 8.87 15.50 19.10
CA GLY A 11 9.99 16.18 19.72
C GLY A 11 11.13 15.24 20.14
N THR A 12 11.03 13.93 19.88
CA THR A 12 12.09 12.98 20.22
C THR A 12 13.23 13.00 19.19
N PRO A 13 14.43 12.47 19.52
CA PRO A 13 15.51 12.32 18.55
C PRO A 13 15.11 11.51 17.31
N ALA A 14 14.24 10.50 17.47
CA ALA A 14 13.78 9.66 16.36
C ALA A 14 13.06 10.47 15.25
N ALA A 15 12.39 11.56 15.60
CA ALA A 15 11.74 12.45 14.64
C ALA A 15 12.74 13.33 13.85
N SER A 16 13.99 13.45 14.30
CA SER A 16 15.02 14.27 13.65
C SER A 16 15.36 13.78 12.24
N GLY A 17 15.36 12.46 12.03
CA GLY A 17 15.58 11.88 10.68
C GLY A 17 14.49 12.32 9.69
N ALA A 18 13.23 12.35 10.12
CA ALA A 18 12.11 12.82 9.31
C ALA A 18 12.24 14.30 8.94
N LEU A 19 12.68 15.14 9.88
CA LEU A 19 12.94 16.56 9.65
C LEU A 19 14.13 16.78 8.70
N ALA A 20 15.22 16.05 8.88
CA ALA A 20 16.40 16.12 8.00
C ALA A 20 16.08 15.68 6.57
N PHE A 21 15.33 14.58 6.40
CA PHE A 21 14.85 14.13 5.10
C PHE A 21 13.98 15.19 4.43
N ALA A 22 13.04 15.79 5.16
CA ALA A 22 12.19 16.86 4.62
C ALA A 22 13.02 18.08 4.19
N GLN A 23 14.13 18.38 4.88
CA GLN A 23 15.04 19.45 4.48
C GLN A 23 15.75 19.12 3.18
N ALA A 24 16.28 17.90 3.07
CA ALA A 24 16.94 17.43 1.84
C ALA A 24 15.97 17.52 0.65
N LEU A 25 14.72 17.09 0.85
CA LEU A 25 13.68 17.15 -0.17
C LEU A 25 13.29 18.58 -0.55
N ALA A 26 13.16 19.48 0.42
CA ALA A 26 12.82 20.89 0.18
C ALA A 26 13.94 21.68 -0.51
N ARG A 27 15.21 21.29 -0.35
CA ARG A 27 16.34 21.90 -1.07
C ARG A 27 16.38 21.49 -2.53
N GLU A 28 16.05 20.23 -2.80
CA GLU A 28 16.12 19.66 -4.13
C GLU A 28 14.86 19.87 -4.98
N ARG A 29 13.72 20.17 -4.33
CA ARG A 29 12.40 20.28 -4.97
C ARG A 29 11.57 21.37 -4.28
N GLU A 30 10.67 22.00 -5.03
CA GLU A 30 9.77 23.05 -4.51
C GLU A 30 8.59 22.47 -3.68
N PHE A 31 8.88 21.85 -2.54
CA PHE A 31 7.88 21.44 -1.57
C PHE A 31 7.73 22.45 -0.43
N GLY A 32 6.49 22.78 -0.08
CA GLY A 32 6.21 23.48 1.17
C GLY A 32 6.25 22.50 2.34
N ILE A 33 6.97 22.83 3.41
CA ILE A 33 7.01 21.99 4.61
C ILE A 33 6.07 22.54 5.68
N ARG A 34 5.33 21.64 6.33
CA ARG A 34 4.55 21.89 7.55
C ARG A 34 4.97 20.87 8.60
N VAL A 35 5.12 21.31 9.84
CA VAL A 35 5.50 20.44 10.95
C VAL A 35 4.35 20.37 11.95
N LEU A 36 4.00 19.16 12.40
CA LEU A 36 2.94 18.92 13.38
C LEU A 36 3.44 18.12 14.57
N GLY A 37 3.21 18.65 15.77
CA GLY A 37 3.20 17.88 17.01
C GLY A 37 1.79 17.47 17.41
N VAL A 38 1.64 16.33 18.09
CA VAL A 38 0.37 15.91 18.69
C VAL A 38 0.57 15.60 20.17
N VAL A 39 -0.19 16.28 21.03
CA VAL A 39 -0.24 16.01 22.46
C VAL A 39 -1.43 15.12 22.77
N GLU A 40 -1.13 13.91 23.26
CA GLU A 40 -2.14 12.99 23.76
C GLU A 40 -2.78 13.52 25.05
N PRO A 41 -4.13 13.45 25.16
CA PRO A 41 -4.83 13.80 26.39
C PRO A 41 -4.48 12.79 27.48
N VAL A 42 -3.97 13.27 28.62
CA VAL A 42 -3.68 12.42 29.79
C VAL A 42 -4.97 12.28 30.60
N PRO A 43 -5.44 11.06 30.86
CA PRO A 43 -6.51 10.84 31.83
C PRO A 43 -5.95 11.10 33.24
N VAL A 44 -6.57 12.02 33.99
CA VAL A 44 -6.22 12.23 35.41
C VAL A 44 -7.08 11.31 36.25
N PHE A 45 -6.46 10.44 37.04
CA PHE A 45 -7.18 9.59 37.99
C PHE A 45 -7.12 10.23 39.37
N ASP A 46 -8.28 10.60 39.92
CA ASP A 46 -8.39 11.01 41.32
C ASP A 46 -8.32 9.77 42.23
N ALA A 47 -7.96 9.97 43.51
CA ALA A 47 -7.87 8.95 44.55
C ALA A 47 -9.19 8.18 44.80
N GLY A 48 -10.28 8.59 44.16
CA GLY A 48 -11.58 7.91 44.09
C GLY A 48 -11.87 7.11 42.80
N PHE A 49 -10.87 6.81 41.96
CA PHE A 49 -11.01 6.08 40.67
C PHE A 49 -11.88 6.76 39.59
N MET A 50 -12.25 8.04 39.76
CA MET A 50 -12.88 8.82 38.69
C MET A 50 -11.83 9.37 37.72
N VAL A 51 -12.13 9.29 36.42
CA VAL A 51 -11.38 9.98 35.38
C VAL A 51 -11.79 11.46 35.38
N ALA A 52 -10.90 12.34 35.80
CA ALA A 52 -11.03 13.78 35.65
C ALA A 52 -10.33 14.23 34.36
N LEU A 53 -10.90 15.24 33.68
CA LEU A 53 -10.20 15.94 32.62
C LEU A 53 -9.08 16.79 33.25
N PRO A 54 -7.87 16.81 32.67
CA PRO A 54 -6.78 17.65 33.18
C PRO A 54 -7.16 19.12 33.18
N GLU A 55 -6.59 19.89 34.12
CA GLU A 55 -6.71 21.35 34.11
C GLU A 55 -6.23 21.91 32.76
N MET A 56 -6.97 22.88 32.21
CA MET A 56 -6.62 23.53 30.94
C MET A 56 -5.17 24.07 30.95
N GLU A 57 -4.69 24.55 32.10
CA GLU A 57 -3.32 25.03 32.26
C GLU A 57 -2.26 23.94 32.05
N LEU A 58 -2.51 22.71 32.52
CA LEU A 58 -1.60 21.57 32.31
C LEU A 58 -1.53 21.19 30.83
N TYR A 59 -2.68 21.23 30.14
CA TYR A 59 -2.76 20.89 28.73
C TYR A 59 -2.01 21.91 27.86
N GLU A 60 -2.24 23.20 28.11
CA GLU A 60 -1.55 24.30 27.42
C GLU A 60 -0.04 24.26 27.67
N SER A 61 0.40 23.99 28.90
CA SER A 61 1.82 23.85 29.23
C SER A 61 2.49 22.72 28.45
N ARG A 62 1.84 21.55 28.31
CA ARG A 62 2.37 20.43 27.51
C ARG A 62 2.41 20.75 26.02
N ARG A 63 1.41 21.48 25.53
CA ARG A 63 1.35 21.92 24.13
C ARG A 63 2.50 22.88 23.81
N GLU A 64 2.75 23.85 24.68
CA GLU A 64 3.84 24.81 24.49
C GLU A 64 5.21 24.13 24.60
N ALA A 65 5.41 23.25 25.59
CA ALA A 65 6.65 22.49 25.72
C ALA A 65 6.96 21.64 24.48
N LEU A 66 5.97 20.92 23.93
CA LEU A 66 6.16 20.16 22.69
C LEU A 66 6.43 21.08 21.50
N ARG A 67 5.77 22.24 21.43
CA ARG A 67 6.01 23.23 20.37
C ARG A 67 7.44 23.75 20.42
N GLU A 68 7.93 24.13 21.60
CA GLU A 68 9.28 24.62 21.80
C GLU A 68 10.33 23.56 21.43
N GLU A 69 10.12 22.30 21.84
CA GLU A 69 11.02 21.19 21.49
C GLU A 69 11.10 21.00 19.96
N ILE A 70 9.96 20.89 19.30
CA ILE A 70 9.89 20.73 17.83
C ILE A 70 10.50 21.95 17.13
N GLN A 71 10.21 23.16 17.60
CA GLN A 71 10.77 24.39 17.03
C GLN A 71 12.30 24.41 17.16
N GLY A 72 12.83 24.02 18.31
CA GLY A 72 14.27 23.91 18.53
C GLY A 72 14.94 22.92 17.57
N GLN A 73 14.29 21.76 17.33
CA GLN A 73 14.76 20.80 16.33
C GLN A 73 14.73 21.39 14.91
N VAL A 74 13.66 22.08 14.52
CA VAL A 74 13.52 22.74 13.21
C VAL A 74 14.59 23.83 13.01
N ASP A 75 14.80 24.67 14.03
CA ASP A 75 15.78 25.75 14.00
C ASP A 75 17.22 25.21 13.86
N SER A 76 17.50 24.05 14.46
CA SER A 76 18.81 23.39 14.39
C SER A 76 19.20 22.92 12.98
N LEU A 77 18.22 22.76 12.07
CA LEU A 77 18.47 22.37 10.68
C LEU A 77 19.01 23.55 9.84
N GLY A 78 18.88 24.79 10.32
CA GLY A 78 19.38 25.99 9.65
C GLY A 78 18.28 26.90 9.07
N SER A 79 18.72 28.01 8.45
CA SER A 79 17.85 29.14 8.08
C SER A 79 16.68 28.80 7.15
N ASP A 80 16.88 27.83 6.25
CA ASP A 80 15.84 27.44 5.29
C ASP A 80 14.67 26.70 5.98
N ALA A 81 14.98 25.98 7.06
CA ALA A 81 14.01 25.22 7.83
C ALA A 81 13.33 26.08 8.91
N ALA A 82 14.01 27.10 9.43
CA ALA A 82 13.47 28.00 10.46
C ALA A 82 12.15 28.70 10.04
N ALA A 83 11.88 28.80 8.73
CA ALA A 83 10.63 29.35 8.21
C ALA A 83 9.46 28.36 8.20
N TRP A 84 9.68 27.08 8.54
CA TRP A 84 8.64 26.05 8.49
C TRP A 84 7.61 26.24 9.61
N PRO A 85 6.31 26.35 9.29
CA PRO A 85 5.31 26.50 10.32
C PRO A 85 5.16 25.23 11.16
N VAL A 86 5.44 25.36 12.44
CA VAL A 86 5.18 24.35 13.48
C VAL A 86 3.77 24.55 14.03
N SER A 87 2.97 23.49 14.08
CA SER A 87 1.64 23.44 14.71
C SER A 87 1.60 22.33 15.75
N VAL A 88 0.81 22.48 16.82
CA VAL A 88 0.59 21.41 17.80
C VAL A 88 -0.89 21.19 18.01
N ARG A 89 -1.33 19.92 17.96
CA ARG A 89 -2.74 19.53 18.09
C ARG A 89 -3.00 18.60 19.27
N ALA A 90 -4.27 18.56 19.66
CA ALA A 90 -4.78 17.69 20.69
C ALA A 90 -5.44 16.44 20.12
N GLY A 91 -5.12 15.27 20.68
CA GLY A 91 -5.88 14.05 20.44
C GLY A 91 -5.00 12.83 20.18
N VAL A 92 -5.58 11.84 19.49
CA VAL A 92 -4.89 10.61 19.10
C VAL A 92 -3.92 10.91 17.94
N PRO A 93 -2.62 10.59 18.04
CA PRO A 93 -1.60 10.96 17.05
C PRO A 93 -1.97 10.57 15.63
N GLY A 94 -2.24 9.29 15.36
CA GLY A 94 -2.57 8.82 14.00
C GLY A 94 -3.72 9.60 13.35
N THR A 95 -4.82 9.78 14.09
CA THR A 95 -6.01 10.52 13.59
C THR A 95 -5.71 11.99 13.37
N GLN A 96 -5.02 12.66 14.29
CA GLN A 96 -4.72 14.09 14.17
C GLN A 96 -3.71 14.39 13.05
N ILE A 97 -2.73 13.51 12.85
CA ILE A 97 -1.74 13.60 11.79
C ILE A 97 -2.44 13.52 10.42
N VAL A 98 -3.25 12.48 10.20
CA VAL A 98 -3.97 12.32 8.92
C VAL A 98 -4.95 13.47 8.67
N LYS A 99 -5.74 13.83 9.68
CA LYS A 99 -6.69 14.95 9.57
C LYS A 99 -5.99 16.26 9.20
N PHE A 100 -4.86 16.58 9.84
CA PHE A 100 -4.12 17.79 9.51
C PHE A 100 -3.47 17.71 8.12
N ALA A 101 -2.97 16.53 7.73
CA ALA A 101 -2.43 16.30 6.38
C ALA A 101 -3.48 16.57 5.30
N GLU A 102 -4.71 16.10 5.50
CA GLU A 102 -5.85 16.38 4.62
C GLU A 102 -6.18 17.88 4.56
N GLU A 103 -6.27 18.54 5.72
CA GLU A 103 -6.60 19.97 5.81
C GLU A 103 -5.62 20.87 5.04
N ILE A 104 -4.33 20.49 5.00
CA ILE A 104 -3.30 21.27 4.29
C ILE A 104 -3.04 20.76 2.86
N GLY A 105 -3.76 19.73 2.41
CA GLY A 105 -3.55 19.09 1.11
C GLY A 105 -2.14 18.50 0.96
N ALA A 106 -1.64 17.81 1.99
CA ALA A 106 -0.32 17.22 1.98
C ALA A 106 -0.22 16.09 0.93
N ALA A 107 0.86 16.10 0.15
CA ALA A 107 1.16 15.06 -0.82
C ALA A 107 1.78 13.81 -0.17
N THR A 108 2.39 13.94 1.00
CA THR A 108 3.03 12.87 1.76
C THR A 108 3.13 13.26 3.24
N ILE A 109 3.02 12.28 4.12
CA ILE A 109 3.24 12.39 5.57
C ILE A 109 4.60 11.75 5.88
N VAL A 110 5.48 12.46 6.57
CA VAL A 110 6.82 12.00 6.95
C VAL A 110 6.88 11.84 8.47
N LEU A 111 7.36 10.69 8.95
CA LEU A 111 7.40 10.29 10.35
C LEU A 111 8.77 9.70 10.70
N GLY A 112 9.21 9.86 11.95
CA GLY A 112 10.39 9.15 12.46
C GLY A 112 10.13 7.65 12.64
N LEU A 113 11.09 6.80 12.24
CA LEU A 113 11.18 5.39 12.62
C LEU A 113 12.00 5.29 13.91
N GLY A 114 11.32 5.13 15.04
CA GLY A 114 11.97 4.92 16.33
C GLY A 114 12.69 3.56 16.42
N ARG A 115 13.78 3.50 17.19
CA ARG A 115 14.48 2.25 17.49
C ARG A 115 13.77 1.50 18.62
N HIS A 116 13.53 0.21 18.41
CA HIS A 116 12.87 -0.68 19.37
C HIS A 116 13.82 -1.08 20.51
N GLY A 117 13.89 -0.27 21.58
CA GLY A 117 14.41 -0.72 22.87
C GLY A 117 13.38 -1.57 23.63
N PRO A 118 13.79 -2.60 24.41
CA PRO A 118 12.87 -3.43 25.19
C PRO A 118 12.09 -2.65 26.27
N MET A 119 12.53 -1.42 26.62
CA MET A 119 11.83 -0.51 27.53
C MET A 119 11.02 0.61 26.83
N ASP A 120 11.15 0.79 25.52
CA ASP A 120 10.38 1.79 24.75
C ASP A 120 8.97 1.29 24.39
N ARG A 121 8.59 0.13 24.94
CA ARG A 121 7.30 -0.56 24.73
C ARG A 121 6.09 0.13 25.37
N VAL A 122 6.26 1.29 26.02
CA VAL A 122 5.24 1.86 26.93
C VAL A 122 4.61 3.16 26.43
N PHE A 123 5.22 3.89 25.49
CA PHE A 123 4.62 5.10 24.90
C PHE A 123 4.92 5.17 23.40
N GLY A 124 3.93 4.85 22.57
CA GLY A 124 4.08 4.88 21.11
C GLY A 124 3.72 3.56 20.49
N THR A 125 2.42 3.26 20.45
CA THR A 125 1.94 2.21 19.55
C THR A 125 2.20 2.69 18.13
N GLU A 126 3.34 2.30 17.54
CA GLU A 126 3.81 2.58 16.17
C GLU A 126 2.99 3.67 15.45
N THR A 127 3.29 4.95 15.72
CA THR A 127 2.54 6.09 15.13
C THR A 127 2.46 5.95 13.60
N ALA A 128 3.53 5.45 12.95
CA ALA A 128 3.54 5.11 11.54
C ALA A 128 2.45 4.09 11.14
N LEU A 129 2.25 3.01 11.91
CA LEU A 129 1.16 2.06 11.67
C LEU A 129 -0.22 2.66 11.97
N GLN A 130 -0.36 3.50 12.99
CA GLN A 130 -1.63 4.18 13.28
C GLN A 130 -2.03 5.10 12.13
N VAL A 131 -1.08 5.90 11.64
CA VAL A 131 -1.26 6.78 10.47
C VAL A 131 -1.58 5.91 9.26
N LEU A 132 -0.81 4.87 8.97
CA LEU A 132 -1.07 4.00 7.82
C LEU A 132 -2.40 3.29 7.83
N ARG A 133 -2.93 2.99 9.03
CA ARG A 133 -4.25 2.40 9.16
C ARG A 133 -5.30 3.36 8.63
N VAL A 134 -5.22 4.66 8.93
CA VAL A 134 -6.30 5.61 8.62
C VAL A 134 -5.98 6.58 7.47
N SER A 135 -4.75 6.56 6.95
CA SER A 135 -4.29 7.48 5.90
C SER A 135 -4.62 6.97 4.50
N HIS A 136 -5.13 7.87 3.67
CA HIS A 136 -5.16 7.72 2.22
C HIS A 136 -4.04 8.53 1.52
N ILE A 137 -3.18 9.19 2.31
CA ILE A 137 -2.00 9.94 1.87
C ILE A 137 -0.76 9.05 2.07
N PRO A 138 0.19 9.02 1.11
CA PRO A 138 1.46 8.30 1.26
C PRO A 138 2.17 8.61 2.59
N VAL A 139 2.69 7.58 3.24
CA VAL A 139 3.42 7.70 4.51
C VAL A 139 4.86 7.26 4.29
N LEU A 140 5.79 8.17 4.56
CA LEU A 140 7.22 7.92 4.57
C LEU A 140 7.69 7.85 6.02
N ALA A 141 8.21 6.70 6.42
CA ALA A 141 8.79 6.50 7.73
C ALA A 141 10.32 6.54 7.57
N VAL A 142 11.03 7.36 8.36
CA VAL A 142 12.45 7.68 8.18
C VAL A 142 13.24 7.38 9.46
N PRO A 143 14.27 6.52 9.42
CA PRO A 143 15.13 6.26 10.57
C PRO A 143 15.90 7.52 10.99
N GLU A 144 16.17 7.65 12.29
CA GLU A 144 16.94 8.76 12.86
C GLU A 144 18.29 9.01 12.14
N SER A 145 18.97 7.94 11.73
CA SER A 145 20.29 8.02 11.09
C SER A 145 20.26 8.50 9.64
N PHE A 146 19.08 8.59 9.01
CA PHE A 146 18.96 8.90 7.59
C PHE A 146 18.67 10.38 7.36
N THR A 147 19.57 11.08 6.66
CA THR A 147 19.57 12.55 6.58
C THR A 147 19.62 13.12 5.15
N ASN A 148 19.85 12.29 4.14
CA ASN A 148 19.94 12.68 2.73
C ASN A 148 18.71 12.21 1.95
N LEU A 149 18.66 12.52 0.65
CA LEU A 149 17.71 11.86 -0.25
C LEU A 149 18.25 10.51 -0.71
N PRO A 150 17.39 9.48 -0.81
CA PRO A 150 17.77 8.17 -1.30
C PRO A 150 18.12 8.24 -2.79
N SER A 151 19.17 7.51 -3.17
CA SER A 151 19.57 7.35 -4.57
C SER A 151 19.26 5.95 -5.10
N SER A 152 18.99 5.00 -4.22
CA SER A 152 18.59 3.64 -4.58
C SER A 152 17.32 3.22 -3.85
N ALA A 153 16.52 2.35 -4.48
CA ALA A 153 15.32 1.80 -3.84
C ALA A 153 15.06 0.35 -4.22
N VAL A 154 14.46 -0.39 -3.28
CA VAL A 154 13.82 -1.69 -3.54
C VAL A 154 12.32 -1.54 -3.43
N MET A 155 11.61 -2.08 -4.42
CA MET A 155 10.17 -2.04 -4.51
C MET A 155 9.56 -3.43 -4.55
N GLY A 156 8.72 -3.74 -3.58
CA GLY A 156 7.85 -4.92 -3.67
C GLY A 156 6.77 -4.67 -4.74
N VAL A 157 6.84 -5.42 -5.84
CA VAL A 157 5.88 -5.34 -6.94
C VAL A 157 4.96 -6.54 -6.90
N ASP A 158 3.67 -6.29 -6.79
CA ASP A 158 2.63 -7.30 -6.98
C ASP A 158 1.96 -7.17 -8.36
N PHE A 159 2.31 -6.19 -9.19
CA PHE A 159 1.64 -5.89 -10.47
C PHE A 159 0.22 -5.33 -10.34
N SER A 160 -0.21 -4.95 -9.13
CA SER A 160 -1.44 -4.18 -8.94
C SER A 160 -1.27 -2.71 -9.37
N LEU A 161 -2.39 -2.00 -9.56
CA LEU A 161 -2.37 -0.54 -9.76
C LEU A 161 -1.78 0.20 -8.55
N PHE A 162 -1.86 -0.40 -7.35
CA PHE A 162 -1.33 0.18 -6.13
C PHE A 162 0.20 0.13 -6.09
N SER A 163 0.82 -0.99 -6.49
CA SER A 163 2.28 -1.05 -6.63
C SER A 163 2.79 -0.10 -7.71
N GLN A 164 2.05 0.10 -8.82
CA GLN A 164 2.42 1.10 -9.83
C GLN A 164 2.36 2.54 -9.30
N ARG A 165 1.35 2.88 -8.49
CA ARG A 165 1.28 4.19 -7.81
C ARG A 165 2.40 4.36 -6.80
N ALA A 166 2.71 3.32 -6.03
CA ALA A 166 3.83 3.30 -5.10
C ALA A 166 5.16 3.57 -5.82
N ALA A 167 5.34 2.96 -7.00
CA ALA A 167 6.49 3.20 -7.87
C ALA A 167 6.68 4.65 -8.26
N ARG A 168 5.63 5.27 -8.79
CA ARG A 168 5.68 6.68 -9.21
C ARG A 168 5.90 7.62 -8.03
N ALA A 169 5.29 7.33 -6.88
CA ALA A 169 5.49 8.12 -5.68
C ALA A 169 6.94 8.04 -5.19
N ALA A 170 7.53 6.83 -5.17
CA ALA A 170 8.91 6.62 -4.76
C ALA A 170 9.91 7.37 -5.65
N ILE A 171 9.77 7.29 -6.97
CA ILE A 171 10.64 8.01 -7.91
C ILE A 171 10.63 9.52 -7.65
N GLY A 172 9.49 10.08 -7.24
CA GLY A 172 9.37 11.49 -6.86
C GLY A 172 10.18 11.89 -5.63
N LEU A 173 10.62 10.92 -4.82
CA LEU A 173 11.43 11.12 -3.60
C LEU A 173 12.92 10.81 -3.81
N LEU A 174 13.30 10.19 -4.93
CA LEU A 174 14.68 9.83 -5.20
C LEU A 174 15.49 11.04 -5.71
N ALA A 175 16.74 11.13 -5.29
CA ALA A 175 17.74 11.97 -5.93
C ALA A 175 18.09 11.39 -7.31
N SER A 176 18.48 12.22 -8.28
CA SER A 176 18.90 11.77 -9.61
C SER A 176 20.43 11.91 -9.74
N PRO A 177 21.14 10.92 -10.33
CA PRO A 177 20.64 9.65 -10.87
C PRO A 177 20.17 8.69 -9.76
N TRP A 178 19.33 7.72 -10.13
CA TRP A 178 18.84 6.69 -9.21
C TRP A 178 18.88 5.29 -9.79
N ASP A 179 18.95 4.30 -8.89
CA ASP A 179 18.91 2.86 -9.19
C ASP A 179 17.74 2.19 -8.46
N VAL A 180 16.77 1.66 -9.20
CA VAL A 180 15.54 1.05 -8.63
C VAL A 180 15.50 -0.44 -8.93
N HIS A 181 15.38 -1.24 -7.88
CA HIS A 181 15.18 -2.68 -7.95
C HIS A 181 13.69 -3.01 -7.79
N LEU A 182 13.06 -3.50 -8.86
CA LEU A 182 11.71 -4.04 -8.83
C LEU A 182 11.78 -5.52 -8.46
N VAL A 183 11.21 -5.84 -7.31
CA VAL A 183 11.28 -7.18 -6.70
C VAL A 183 9.89 -7.78 -6.63
N HIS A 184 9.69 -8.91 -7.30
CA HIS A 184 8.55 -9.78 -7.08
C HIS A 184 8.98 -10.99 -6.25
N VAL A 185 8.21 -11.35 -5.22
CA VAL A 185 8.52 -12.53 -4.39
C VAL A 185 7.47 -13.60 -4.60
N LEU A 186 7.90 -14.75 -5.10
CA LEU A 186 7.08 -15.95 -5.23
C LEU A 186 6.84 -16.58 -3.88
N SER A 187 5.57 -16.80 -3.55
CA SER A 187 5.18 -17.36 -2.24
C SER A 187 4.10 -18.43 -2.37
N GLY A 188 4.23 -19.53 -1.62
CA GLY A 188 3.23 -20.60 -1.62
C GLY A 188 3.36 -21.58 -2.79
N MET A 189 2.28 -21.78 -3.59
CA MET A 189 2.26 -22.84 -4.62
C MET A 189 3.09 -22.53 -5.87
N GLU A 190 3.43 -21.25 -6.10
CA GLU A 190 4.35 -20.79 -7.15
C GLU A 190 5.78 -21.35 -6.96
N PHE A 191 6.07 -21.83 -5.75
CA PHE A 191 7.36 -22.38 -5.31
C PHE A 191 7.33 -23.90 -5.09
N LEU A 192 6.35 -24.64 -5.65
CA LEU A 192 6.27 -26.08 -5.41
C LEU A 192 7.51 -26.84 -5.96
N PRO A 193 8.19 -27.67 -5.13
CA PRO A 193 9.32 -28.50 -5.55
C PRO A 193 8.99 -29.46 -6.71
N THR A 194 7.70 -29.75 -6.92
CA THR A 194 7.18 -30.73 -7.86
C THR A 194 6.98 -30.22 -9.29
N LEU A 195 7.17 -28.92 -9.54
CA LEU A 195 7.15 -28.36 -10.90
C LEU A 195 8.45 -28.71 -11.63
N SER A 196 8.40 -28.95 -12.95
CA SER A 196 9.61 -29.18 -13.74
C SER A 196 10.45 -27.91 -13.83
N GLU A 197 11.78 -28.06 -13.97
CA GLU A 197 12.70 -26.91 -14.13
C GLU A 197 12.33 -26.05 -15.36
N GLU A 198 11.89 -26.68 -16.45
CA GLU A 198 11.41 -26.01 -17.66
C GLU A 198 10.20 -25.10 -17.38
N TRP A 199 9.21 -25.58 -16.62
CA TRP A 199 8.03 -24.78 -16.28
C TRP A 199 8.35 -23.60 -15.37
N ARG A 200 9.36 -23.74 -14.48
CA ARG A 200 9.82 -22.61 -13.65
C ARG A 200 10.52 -21.55 -14.46
N GLY A 201 11.38 -21.96 -15.41
CA GLY A 201 12.04 -21.04 -16.32
C GLY A 201 11.05 -20.22 -17.13
N ASP A 202 10.08 -20.88 -17.76
CA ASP A 202 9.04 -20.21 -18.55
C ASP A 202 8.19 -19.23 -17.71
N TYR A 203 7.89 -19.59 -16.45
CA TYR A 203 7.15 -18.73 -15.53
C TYR A 203 7.96 -17.54 -15.02
N GLU A 204 9.25 -17.74 -14.73
CA GLU A 204 10.16 -16.66 -14.35
C GLU A 204 10.34 -15.66 -15.50
N ASP A 205 10.53 -16.15 -16.73
CA ASP A 205 10.60 -15.32 -17.94
C ASP A 205 9.31 -14.48 -18.12
N GLU A 206 8.13 -15.07 -17.93
CA GLU A 206 6.85 -14.32 -17.96
C GLU A 206 6.81 -13.22 -16.88
N LEU A 207 7.33 -13.47 -15.68
CA LEU A 207 7.38 -12.49 -14.61
C LEU A 207 8.35 -11.36 -14.90
N LEU A 208 9.50 -11.67 -15.49
CA LEU A 208 10.48 -10.68 -15.94
C LEU A 208 9.89 -9.79 -17.04
N ASP A 209 9.15 -10.36 -17.99
CA ASP A 209 8.42 -9.59 -19.00
C ASP A 209 7.39 -8.65 -18.35
N ARG A 210 6.65 -9.13 -17.35
CA ARG A 210 5.69 -8.29 -16.60
C ARG A 210 6.37 -7.18 -15.80
N LEU A 211 7.55 -7.43 -15.23
CA LEU A 211 8.34 -6.42 -14.52
C LEU A 211 8.87 -5.36 -15.51
N SER A 212 9.28 -5.78 -16.70
CA SER A 212 9.67 -4.91 -17.81
C SER A 212 8.50 -4.01 -18.25
N ASP A 213 7.32 -4.58 -18.48
CA ASP A 213 6.09 -3.83 -18.78
C ASP A 213 5.73 -2.83 -17.68
N PHE A 214 5.86 -3.25 -16.41
CA PHE A 214 5.63 -2.39 -15.25
C PHE A 214 6.60 -1.20 -15.25
N ALA A 215 7.89 -1.44 -15.51
CA ALA A 215 8.93 -0.43 -15.58
C ALA A 215 8.73 0.55 -16.74
N GLY A 216 8.20 0.07 -17.88
CA GLY A 216 7.79 0.94 -18.99
C GLY A 216 6.79 2.02 -18.57
N GLY A 217 5.97 1.75 -17.54
CA GLY A 217 5.04 2.73 -16.96
C GLY A 217 5.67 3.79 -16.06
N LEU A 218 6.97 3.69 -15.75
CA LEU A 218 7.73 4.59 -14.88
C LEU A 218 8.49 5.68 -15.65
N ASN A 219 8.81 5.43 -16.92
CA ASN A 219 9.54 6.36 -17.79
C ASN A 219 10.83 6.92 -17.13
N PRO A 220 11.83 6.07 -16.82
CA PRO A 220 13.08 6.52 -16.19
C PRO A 220 13.77 7.60 -17.03
N PRO A 221 14.23 8.71 -16.42
CA PRO A 221 15.02 9.71 -17.13
C PRO A 221 16.43 9.17 -17.45
N PRO A 222 17.19 9.83 -18.34
CA PRO A 222 18.56 9.41 -18.66
C PRO A 222 19.45 9.32 -17.41
N GLY A 223 20.19 8.22 -17.28
CA GLY A 223 21.08 7.96 -16.14
C GLY A 223 20.40 7.30 -14.93
N CYS A 224 19.10 6.97 -15.04
CA CYS A 224 18.38 6.21 -14.02
C CYS A 224 18.11 4.79 -14.51
N GLU A 225 18.39 3.78 -13.69
CA GLU A 225 18.26 2.37 -14.06
C GLU A 225 17.17 1.64 -13.26
N THR A 226 16.49 0.72 -13.93
CA THR A 226 15.54 -0.21 -13.30
C THR A 226 16.02 -1.64 -13.48
N HIS A 227 16.13 -2.37 -12.38
CA HIS A 227 16.53 -3.77 -12.36
C HIS A 227 15.36 -4.66 -11.94
N PHE A 228 15.28 -5.87 -12.49
CA PHE A 228 14.17 -6.81 -12.28
C PHE A 228 14.67 -8.03 -11.51
N HIS A 229 13.94 -8.40 -10.47
CA HIS A 229 14.30 -9.52 -9.60
C HIS A 229 13.05 -10.32 -9.24
N VAL A 230 13.13 -11.63 -9.45
CA VAL A 230 12.18 -12.61 -8.91
C VAL A 230 12.89 -13.33 -7.77
N LEU A 231 12.32 -13.26 -6.56
CA LEU A 231 12.83 -13.93 -5.38
C LEU A 231 11.86 -15.03 -4.95
N GLU A 232 12.35 -16.00 -4.19
CA GLU A 232 11.55 -17.11 -3.69
C GLU A 232 11.57 -17.11 -2.16
N GLY A 233 10.39 -17.05 -1.52
CA GLY A 233 10.32 -17.15 -0.07
C GLY A 233 9.19 -16.36 0.57
N GLU A 234 9.42 -15.92 1.81
CA GLU A 234 8.47 -15.07 2.53
C GLU A 234 8.72 -13.60 2.13
N PRO A 235 7.74 -12.88 1.55
CA PRO A 235 7.97 -11.59 0.90
C PRO A 235 8.69 -10.55 1.76
N SER A 236 8.32 -10.40 3.03
CA SER A 236 8.96 -9.40 3.87
C SER A 236 10.39 -9.78 4.24
N HIS A 237 10.67 -11.06 4.49
CA HIS A 237 12.02 -11.57 4.72
C HIS A 237 12.91 -11.37 3.49
N GLU A 238 12.45 -11.76 2.31
CA GLU A 238 13.23 -11.66 1.07
C GLU A 238 13.49 -10.21 0.68
N ILE A 239 12.47 -9.34 0.77
CA ILE A 239 12.64 -7.90 0.44
C ILE A 239 13.64 -7.23 1.40
N LEU A 240 13.55 -7.51 2.71
CA LEU A 240 14.48 -6.96 3.69
C LEU A 240 15.90 -7.50 3.49
N GLY A 241 16.03 -8.81 3.23
CA GLY A 241 17.32 -9.45 2.96
C GLY A 241 17.98 -8.88 1.71
N PHE A 242 17.22 -8.78 0.62
CA PHE A 242 17.68 -8.21 -0.65
C PHE A 242 18.09 -6.74 -0.48
N ALA A 243 17.31 -5.94 0.24
CA ALA A 243 17.64 -4.54 0.50
C ALA A 243 18.93 -4.38 1.32
N ALA A 244 19.16 -5.26 2.30
CA ALA A 244 20.40 -5.28 3.08
C ALA A 244 21.60 -5.73 2.23
N GLU A 245 21.44 -6.74 1.39
CA GLU A 245 22.50 -7.23 0.48
C GLU A 245 22.91 -6.18 -0.55
N ARG A 246 21.95 -5.43 -1.09
CA ARG A 246 22.16 -4.38 -2.09
C ARG A 246 22.48 -3.01 -1.49
N GLU A 247 22.47 -2.89 -0.17
CA GLU A 247 22.70 -1.64 0.57
C GLU A 247 21.82 -0.48 0.06
N VAL A 248 20.54 -0.75 -0.24
CA VAL A 248 19.65 0.28 -0.81
C VAL A 248 19.19 1.30 0.22
N ASP A 249 18.89 2.51 -0.25
CA ASP A 249 18.55 3.66 0.59
C ASP A 249 17.05 3.80 0.91
N LEU A 250 16.17 3.09 0.21
CA LEU A 250 14.72 3.21 0.35
C LEU A 250 14.01 1.87 0.10
N LEU A 251 13.12 1.49 1.02
CA LEU A 251 12.15 0.42 0.81
C LEU A 251 10.80 1.00 0.41
N VAL A 252 10.17 0.39 -0.59
CA VAL A 252 8.84 0.80 -1.05
C VAL A 252 7.90 -0.38 -1.02
N ALA A 253 6.77 -0.20 -0.35
CA ALA A 253 5.69 -1.18 -0.29
C ALA A 253 4.33 -0.51 -0.56
N GLY A 254 3.41 -1.24 -1.18
CA GLY A 254 1.99 -0.90 -1.09
C GLY A 254 1.52 -1.06 0.36
N SER A 255 0.56 -0.26 0.84
CA SER A 255 -0.03 -0.50 2.17
C SER A 255 -0.95 -1.73 2.20
N HIS A 256 -1.33 -2.21 1.01
CA HIS A 256 -2.10 -3.42 0.77
C HIS A 256 -1.51 -4.12 -0.47
N GLY A 257 -1.59 -5.44 -0.51
CA GLY A 257 -1.29 -6.24 -1.70
C GLY A 257 -2.57 -6.89 -2.24
N HIS A 258 -2.42 -7.77 -3.24
CA HIS A 258 -3.54 -8.50 -3.86
C HIS A 258 -4.50 -9.22 -2.91
N SER A 259 -4.09 -9.50 -1.67
CA SER A 259 -4.90 -10.29 -0.74
C SER A 259 -5.92 -9.51 0.09
N PHE A 260 -6.15 -8.23 -0.19
CA PHE A 260 -6.94 -7.38 0.70
C PHE A 260 -8.03 -6.56 0.00
N VAL A 261 -9.27 -7.01 0.15
CA VAL A 261 -10.48 -6.23 -0.14
C VAL A 261 -11.36 -6.24 1.09
N GLY A 262 -11.59 -5.07 1.69
CA GLY A 262 -12.58 -4.88 2.77
C GLY A 262 -12.04 -5.00 4.20
N ARG A 263 -11.34 -3.96 4.67
CA ARG A 263 -11.32 -3.36 6.02
C ARG A 263 -10.16 -2.37 6.10
N ILE A 264 -9.99 -1.68 7.22
CA ILE A 264 -8.94 -0.69 7.44
C ILE A 264 -7.78 -1.40 8.16
N LEU A 265 -7.00 -2.26 7.48
CA LEU A 265 -5.88 -3.02 8.07
C LEU A 265 -4.63 -2.93 7.19
N VAL A 266 -3.53 -2.41 7.74
CA VAL A 266 -2.22 -2.38 7.09
C VAL A 266 -1.73 -3.81 6.78
N GLY A 267 -1.23 -4.02 5.57
CA GLY A 267 -0.72 -5.32 5.11
C GLY A 267 0.37 -5.91 6.01
N SER A 268 0.42 -7.25 6.12
CA SER A 268 1.40 -7.99 6.93
C SER A 268 2.83 -7.73 6.48
N VAL A 269 3.07 -7.68 5.16
CA VAL A 269 4.38 -7.38 4.56
C VAL A 269 4.85 -5.97 4.93
N SER A 270 4.03 -4.95 4.68
CA SER A 270 4.37 -3.55 4.97
C SER A 270 4.57 -3.30 6.46
N THR A 271 3.77 -3.96 7.31
CA THR A 271 3.93 -3.93 8.77
C THR A 271 5.29 -4.50 9.19
N ARG A 272 5.67 -5.65 8.63
CA ARG A 272 6.94 -6.32 8.97
C ARG A 272 8.16 -5.57 8.44
N ILE A 273 8.06 -5.00 7.24
CA ILE A 273 9.07 -4.10 6.66
C ILE A 273 9.27 -2.88 7.58
N LEU A 274 8.20 -2.17 7.96
CA LEU A 274 8.30 -0.99 8.82
C LEU A 274 8.97 -1.29 10.16
N ARG A 275 8.64 -2.43 10.78
CA ARG A 275 9.21 -2.82 12.07
C ARG A 275 10.68 -3.20 12.01
N SER A 276 11.15 -3.67 10.86
CA SER A 276 12.47 -4.30 10.73
C SER A 276 13.45 -3.48 9.88
N SER A 277 12.97 -2.48 9.15
CA SER A 277 13.80 -1.68 8.25
C SER A 277 14.82 -0.83 9.01
N THR A 278 16.03 -0.78 8.48
CA THR A 278 17.10 0.14 8.90
C THR A 278 17.20 1.37 8.00
N VAL A 279 16.40 1.43 6.93
CA VAL A 279 16.37 2.49 5.92
C VAL A 279 14.95 3.09 5.83
N PRO A 280 14.77 4.27 5.22
CA PRO A 280 13.46 4.82 4.93
C PRO A 280 12.50 3.81 4.30
N VAL A 281 11.23 3.88 4.69
CA VAL A 281 10.15 3.05 4.14
C VAL A 281 9.02 3.95 3.64
N LEU A 282 8.78 3.94 2.34
CA LEU A 282 7.59 4.54 1.74
C LEU A 282 6.48 3.49 1.67
N VAL A 283 5.34 3.82 2.27
CA VAL A 283 4.14 3.02 2.16
C VAL A 283 3.03 3.84 1.53
N VAL A 284 2.53 3.38 0.38
CA VAL A 284 1.50 4.09 -0.39
C VAL A 284 0.14 3.42 -0.20
N PRO A 285 -0.87 4.14 0.33
CA PRO A 285 -2.21 3.59 0.53
C PRO A 285 -3.01 3.45 -0.76
N PRO A 286 -4.00 2.53 -0.78
CA PRO A 286 -4.95 2.45 -1.86
C PRO A 286 -5.82 3.70 -1.81
N VAL A 287 -5.74 4.51 -2.85
CA VAL A 287 -6.76 5.51 -3.11
C VAL A 287 -7.95 4.73 -3.67
N GLU A 288 -9.05 4.65 -2.90
CA GLU A 288 -10.34 4.21 -3.47
C GLU A 288 -10.54 5.02 -4.76
N PRO A 289 -10.80 4.38 -5.91
CA PRO A 289 -11.14 5.14 -7.10
C PRO A 289 -12.35 6.02 -6.72
N SER A 290 -12.12 7.32 -6.59
CA SER A 290 -13.20 8.26 -6.34
C SER A 290 -14.21 8.09 -7.47
N GLU A 291 -15.50 8.18 -7.16
CA GLU A 291 -16.59 8.10 -8.14
C GLU A 291 -16.36 9.09 -9.31
N ASP A 292 -15.57 10.15 -9.09
CA ASP A 292 -15.19 11.14 -10.09
C ASP A 292 -14.15 10.66 -11.13
N VAL A 293 -13.34 9.64 -10.85
CA VAL A 293 -12.37 9.08 -11.84
C VAL A 293 -13.05 8.16 -12.86
N LEU A 294 -14.35 7.85 -12.67
CA LEU A 294 -15.20 7.28 -13.72
C LEU A 294 -15.66 8.33 -14.75
N THR A 295 -15.19 9.59 -14.66
CA THR A 295 -15.51 10.65 -15.63
C THR A 295 -14.31 11.27 -16.34
N GLU A 296 -13.16 10.60 -16.40
CA GLU A 296 -12.25 10.82 -17.53
C GLU A 296 -12.57 9.79 -18.61
N THR A 297 -13.32 10.28 -19.59
CA THR A 297 -13.63 9.64 -20.86
C THR A 297 -12.35 9.08 -21.47
N ALA A 298 -12.13 7.78 -21.27
CA ALA A 298 -11.46 6.99 -22.28
C ALA A 298 -12.22 7.22 -23.60
N PRO A 299 -11.53 7.39 -24.75
CA PRO A 299 -12.21 7.47 -26.03
C PRO A 299 -13.13 6.25 -26.14
N GLU A 300 -14.40 6.50 -26.49
CA GLU A 300 -15.46 5.51 -26.66
C GLU A 300 -14.97 4.36 -27.56
N SER A 301 -14.36 3.36 -26.94
CA SER A 301 -14.27 2.01 -27.46
C SER A 301 -15.37 1.25 -26.73
N GLU A 302 -16.51 1.07 -27.40
CA GLU A 302 -17.69 0.28 -27.02
C GLU A 302 -17.60 -0.33 -25.62
N ALA A 303 -18.01 0.43 -24.60
CA ALA A 303 -18.05 -0.07 -23.23
C ALA A 303 -18.95 -1.32 -23.21
N LYS A 304 -18.35 -2.49 -22.94
CA LYS A 304 -19.08 -3.76 -22.96
C LYS A 304 -20.23 -3.67 -21.95
N PRO A 305 -21.49 -3.97 -22.34
CA PRO A 305 -22.69 -3.67 -21.53
C PRO A 305 -22.70 -4.37 -20.17
N TRP A 306 -22.02 -5.50 -20.06
CA TRP A 306 -21.94 -6.32 -18.85
C TRP A 306 -20.93 -5.82 -17.80
N VAL A 307 -20.06 -4.85 -18.10
CA VAL A 307 -19.02 -4.41 -17.14
C VAL A 307 -19.64 -3.87 -15.85
N LYS A 308 -20.73 -3.10 -15.97
CA LYS A 308 -21.48 -2.61 -14.81
C LYS A 308 -22.10 -3.76 -14.02
N GLU A 309 -22.70 -4.72 -14.71
CA GLU A 309 -23.34 -5.88 -14.08
C GLU A 309 -22.33 -6.78 -13.36
N LEU A 310 -21.13 -6.91 -13.91
CA LEU A 310 -20.01 -7.65 -13.33
C LEU A 310 -19.55 -7.03 -12.00
N ASN A 311 -19.44 -5.69 -11.97
CA ASN A 311 -19.12 -4.95 -10.76
C ASN A 311 -20.21 -5.11 -9.67
N ASP A 312 -21.48 -5.02 -10.07
CA ASP A 312 -22.62 -5.21 -9.16
C ASP A 312 -22.68 -6.67 -8.62
N PHE A 313 -22.36 -7.64 -9.47
CA PHE A 313 -22.21 -9.04 -9.07
C PHE A 313 -21.13 -9.24 -8.03
N THR A 314 -19.93 -8.68 -8.26
CA THR A 314 -18.81 -8.74 -7.31
C THR A 314 -19.23 -8.19 -5.95
N LYS A 315 -19.77 -6.96 -5.91
CA LYS A 315 -20.23 -6.31 -4.67
C LYS A 315 -21.23 -7.15 -3.89
N ALA A 316 -22.16 -7.80 -4.57
CA ALA A 316 -23.22 -8.59 -3.93
C ALA A 316 -22.76 -9.96 -3.40
N ASN A 317 -21.61 -10.47 -3.84
CA ASN A 317 -21.21 -11.85 -3.58
C ASN A 317 -19.82 -12.02 -2.96
N VAL A 318 -19.06 -10.94 -2.72
CA VAL A 318 -17.79 -11.00 -1.98
C VAL A 318 -17.97 -11.72 -0.64
N GLY A 319 -17.04 -12.62 -0.33
CA GLY A 319 -17.03 -13.45 0.87
C GLY A 319 -17.87 -14.72 0.80
N ARG A 320 -18.83 -14.81 -0.13
CA ARG A 320 -19.68 -16.00 -0.29
C ARG A 320 -18.87 -17.17 -0.85
N ARG A 321 -19.20 -18.39 -0.44
CA ARG A 321 -18.52 -19.59 -0.92
C ARG A 321 -18.89 -19.87 -2.37
N THR A 322 -17.90 -20.27 -3.16
CA THR A 322 -18.06 -20.47 -4.61
C THR A 322 -17.33 -21.70 -5.11
N THR A 323 -17.79 -22.19 -6.25
CA THR A 323 -17.06 -23.15 -7.08
C THR A 323 -16.85 -22.55 -8.45
N LEU A 324 -15.61 -22.57 -8.96
CA LEU A 324 -15.28 -22.18 -10.31
C LEU A 324 -15.01 -23.43 -11.16
N GLU A 325 -15.76 -23.55 -12.25
CA GLU A 325 -15.59 -24.58 -13.28
C GLU A 325 -15.05 -23.91 -14.55
N LEU A 326 -13.97 -24.43 -15.12
CA LEU A 326 -13.40 -23.99 -16.40
C LEU A 326 -13.55 -25.10 -17.43
N GLU A 327 -14.02 -24.77 -18.64
CA GLU A 327 -14.16 -25.70 -19.75
C GLU A 327 -12.78 -25.93 -20.41
N ASP A 328 -12.25 -27.14 -20.24
CA ASP A 328 -11.06 -27.61 -20.95
C ASP A 328 -11.45 -28.22 -22.32
N PRO A 329 -10.76 -27.86 -23.42
CA PRO A 329 -11.10 -28.33 -24.77
C PRO A 329 -11.00 -29.85 -24.97
N GLU A 330 -10.16 -30.55 -24.19
CA GLU A 330 -9.95 -31.99 -24.30
C GLU A 330 -10.68 -32.77 -23.20
N LEU A 331 -10.83 -32.17 -22.01
CA LEU A 331 -11.30 -32.85 -20.80
C LEU A 331 -12.70 -32.39 -20.32
N GLY A 332 -13.32 -31.40 -20.99
CA GLY A 332 -14.60 -30.82 -20.56
C GLY A 332 -14.48 -29.95 -19.31
N PHE A 333 -15.59 -29.68 -18.61
CA PHE A 333 -15.55 -28.83 -17.40
C PHE A 333 -14.70 -29.45 -16.29
N GLN A 334 -13.64 -28.74 -15.92
CA GLN A 334 -12.77 -29.03 -14.80
C GLN A 334 -13.10 -28.10 -13.63
N GLU A 335 -13.21 -28.66 -12.44
CA GLU A 335 -13.37 -27.90 -11.21
C GLU A 335 -12.03 -27.26 -10.85
N SER A 336 -11.90 -25.96 -11.11
CA SER A 336 -10.65 -25.21 -10.91
C SER A 336 -10.54 -24.63 -9.49
N GLY A 337 -11.63 -24.61 -8.73
CA GLY A 337 -11.64 -24.28 -7.31
C GLY A 337 -13.00 -24.53 -6.67
N ARG A 338 -13.05 -25.09 -5.45
CA ARG A 338 -14.29 -25.46 -4.76
C ARG A 338 -14.34 -24.93 -3.34
N ASN A 339 -15.50 -24.40 -2.97
CA ASN A 339 -15.79 -23.87 -1.65
C ASN A 339 -14.83 -22.74 -1.21
N PHE A 340 -14.38 -21.95 -2.18
CA PHE A 340 -13.53 -20.79 -1.95
C PHE A 340 -14.39 -19.52 -1.83
N PRO A 341 -14.11 -18.62 -0.86
CA PRO A 341 -14.80 -17.36 -0.79
C PRO A 341 -14.49 -16.52 -2.04
N LEU A 342 -15.50 -15.98 -2.71
CA LEU A 342 -15.29 -15.03 -3.80
C LEU A 342 -14.66 -13.75 -3.26
N TRP A 343 -13.55 -13.31 -3.83
CA TRP A 343 -12.92 -12.03 -3.46
C TRP A 343 -13.24 -10.94 -4.45
N GLY A 344 -13.32 -11.27 -5.73
CA GLY A 344 -13.83 -10.34 -6.72
C GLY A 344 -13.76 -10.88 -8.13
N VAL A 345 -14.45 -10.17 -9.02
CA VAL A 345 -14.31 -10.33 -10.47
C VAL A 345 -14.14 -8.94 -11.06
N ASP A 346 -13.06 -8.72 -11.82
CA ASP A 346 -12.70 -7.43 -12.42
C ASP A 346 -12.47 -7.56 -13.93
N TYR A 347 -12.65 -6.47 -14.67
CA TYR A 347 -12.41 -6.40 -16.11
C TYR A 347 -11.37 -5.33 -16.45
N ASP A 348 -10.27 -5.73 -17.08
CA ASP A 348 -9.25 -4.84 -17.62
C ASP A 348 -9.59 -4.48 -19.08
N PRO A 349 -10.05 -3.25 -19.37
CA PRO A 349 -10.39 -2.82 -20.72
C PRO A 349 -9.16 -2.63 -21.62
N LYS A 350 -7.96 -2.42 -21.07
CA LYS A 350 -6.73 -2.25 -21.85
C LYS A 350 -6.21 -3.58 -22.37
N LYS A 351 -6.38 -4.64 -21.59
CA LYS A 351 -5.94 -6.01 -21.93
C LYS A 351 -7.05 -6.91 -22.45
N ASP A 352 -8.29 -6.41 -22.47
CA ASP A 352 -9.51 -7.17 -22.80
C ASP A 352 -9.59 -8.50 -22.04
N ARG A 353 -9.59 -8.44 -20.70
CA ARG A 353 -9.45 -9.62 -19.83
C ARG A 353 -10.32 -9.51 -18.57
N ILE A 354 -10.94 -10.63 -18.15
CA ILE A 354 -11.61 -10.73 -16.85
C ILE A 354 -10.73 -11.51 -15.87
N ASP A 355 -10.56 -11.02 -14.65
CA ASP A 355 -9.85 -11.71 -13.58
C ASP A 355 -10.82 -12.14 -12.46
N ILE A 356 -10.90 -13.45 -12.17
CA ILE A 356 -11.72 -14.02 -11.08
C ILE A 356 -10.81 -14.36 -9.90
N MET A 357 -11.06 -13.76 -8.74
CA MET A 357 -10.26 -13.91 -7.53
C MET A 357 -11.02 -14.72 -6.47
N LEU A 358 -10.45 -15.86 -6.04
CA LEU A 358 -11.04 -16.78 -5.06
C LEU A 358 -10.11 -16.95 -3.85
N GLY A 359 -10.55 -16.66 -2.63
CA GLY A 359 -9.72 -16.83 -1.42
C GLY A 359 -9.47 -18.29 -1.05
N ARG A 360 -8.48 -18.57 -0.18
CA ARG A 360 -8.20 -19.94 0.30
C ARG A 360 -9.09 -20.37 1.48
N SER A 361 -9.29 -21.68 1.64
CA SER A 361 -9.98 -22.26 2.79
C SER A 361 -9.00 -22.48 3.95
N GLY A 362 -9.30 -21.92 5.13
CA GLY A 362 -8.59 -22.23 6.39
C GLY A 362 -7.47 -21.28 6.81
N THR A 363 -7.04 -20.35 5.96
CA THR A 363 -6.06 -19.30 6.32
C THR A 363 -6.50 -17.94 5.74
N VAL A 364 -6.12 -16.85 6.41
CA VAL A 364 -6.39 -15.46 6.00
C VAL A 364 -5.41 -14.99 4.91
N GLU A 365 -4.57 -15.90 4.37
CA GLU A 365 -3.46 -15.58 3.48
C GLU A 365 -3.61 -16.28 2.12
N GLY A 366 -3.88 -15.47 1.08
CA GLY A 366 -3.82 -15.85 -0.33
C GLY A 366 -5.17 -16.05 -1.06
N HIS A 367 -5.16 -15.75 -2.36
CA HIS A 367 -6.22 -16.04 -3.32
C HIS A 367 -5.65 -16.68 -4.58
N LEU A 368 -6.52 -17.39 -5.28
CA LEU A 368 -6.31 -17.94 -6.60
C LEU A 368 -6.94 -16.98 -7.61
N THR A 369 -6.15 -16.48 -8.55
CA THR A 369 -6.63 -15.61 -9.64
C THR A 369 -6.69 -16.39 -10.94
N HIS A 370 -7.87 -16.37 -11.57
CA HIS A 370 -8.08 -16.93 -12.90
C HIS A 370 -8.31 -15.82 -13.90
N SER A 371 -7.34 -15.67 -14.80
CA SER A 371 -7.38 -14.69 -15.89
C SER A 371 -8.03 -15.28 -17.14
N LEU A 372 -9.09 -14.62 -17.62
CA LEU A 372 -9.91 -15.04 -18.76
C LEU A 372 -9.77 -14.00 -19.90
N PRO A 373 -8.89 -14.25 -20.89
CA PRO A 373 -8.63 -13.31 -21.97
C PRO A 373 -9.75 -13.29 -23.02
N GLY A 374 -10.06 -12.10 -23.53
CA GLY A 374 -11.04 -11.86 -24.58
C GLY A 374 -12.47 -12.29 -24.22
N PRO A 375 -13.08 -11.75 -23.15
CA PRO A 375 -14.45 -12.04 -22.78
C PRO A 375 -15.42 -11.63 -23.90
N ARG A 376 -16.22 -12.57 -24.38
CA ARG A 376 -17.21 -12.41 -25.46
C ARG A 376 -18.61 -12.22 -24.89
N GLU A 377 -18.97 -13.01 -23.90
CA GLU A 377 -20.30 -12.99 -23.28
C GLU A 377 -20.16 -13.18 -21.77
N VAL A 378 -20.93 -12.42 -21.00
CA VAL A 378 -20.97 -12.48 -19.55
C VAL A 378 -22.44 -12.46 -19.12
N THR A 379 -22.87 -13.51 -18.43
CA THR A 379 -24.27 -13.71 -18.06
C THR A 379 -24.38 -14.08 -16.59
N ILE A 380 -25.18 -13.33 -15.84
CA ILE A 380 -25.46 -13.60 -14.42
C ILE A 380 -26.78 -14.33 -14.30
N MET A 381 -26.74 -15.55 -13.79
CA MET A 381 -27.94 -16.33 -13.49
C MET A 381 -28.42 -15.99 -12.08
N ARG A 382 -29.70 -15.67 -11.95
CA ARG A 382 -30.35 -15.35 -10.67
C ARG A 382 -31.39 -16.40 -10.31
N GLY A 383 -31.47 -16.74 -9.03
CA GLY A 383 -32.49 -17.63 -8.50
C GLY A 383 -33.86 -16.94 -8.37
N GLU A 384 -34.87 -17.70 -7.94
CA GLU A 384 -36.24 -17.21 -7.73
C GLU A 384 -36.34 -16.06 -6.70
N ASP A 385 -35.34 -15.95 -5.80
CA ASP A 385 -35.23 -14.89 -4.80
C ASP A 385 -34.50 -13.63 -5.33
N GLY A 386 -34.13 -13.61 -6.60
CA GLY A 386 -33.41 -12.53 -7.27
C GLY A 386 -31.90 -12.47 -6.95
N ARG A 387 -31.39 -13.36 -6.10
CA ARG A 387 -29.96 -13.44 -5.78
C ARG A 387 -29.20 -14.12 -6.90
N ALA A 388 -27.96 -13.69 -7.10
CA ALA A 388 -27.10 -14.34 -8.09
C ALA A 388 -26.71 -15.75 -7.62
N GLU A 389 -26.91 -16.73 -8.49
CA GLU A 389 -26.57 -18.14 -8.28
C GLU A 389 -25.32 -18.54 -9.06
N SER A 390 -25.09 -17.96 -10.24
CA SER A 390 -23.86 -18.16 -10.98
C SER A 390 -23.52 -17.01 -11.91
N LEU A 391 -22.24 -16.88 -12.22
CA LEU A 391 -21.68 -16.01 -13.25
C LEU A 391 -21.07 -16.90 -14.34
N ASN A 392 -21.58 -16.77 -15.56
CA ASN A 392 -21.12 -17.51 -16.72
C ASN A 392 -20.36 -16.57 -17.65
N ILE A 393 -19.14 -16.94 -18.02
CA ILE A 393 -18.27 -16.14 -18.89
C ILE A 393 -17.84 -17.01 -20.07
N ILE A 394 -18.13 -16.55 -21.28
CA ILE A 394 -17.55 -17.10 -22.52
C ILE A 394 -16.37 -16.21 -22.88
N PHE A 395 -15.17 -16.77 -22.95
CA PHE A 395 -13.94 -16.05 -23.27
C PHE A 395 -13.25 -16.66 -24.49
N ARG A 396 -12.11 -16.10 -24.91
CA ARG A 396 -11.50 -16.42 -26.22
C ARG A 396 -11.22 -17.91 -26.40
N THR A 397 -10.84 -18.60 -25.33
CA THR A 397 -10.32 -19.98 -25.35
C THR A 397 -11.21 -20.99 -24.61
N GLY A 398 -12.36 -20.58 -24.05
CA GLY A 398 -13.23 -21.49 -23.32
C GLY A 398 -14.42 -20.82 -22.62
N LYS A 399 -15.01 -21.54 -21.67
CA LYS A 399 -16.09 -21.03 -20.80
C LYS A 399 -15.74 -21.22 -19.33
N ALA A 400 -16.15 -20.26 -18.51
CA ALA A 400 -16.01 -20.28 -17.08
C ALA A 400 -17.39 -20.16 -16.42
N VAL A 401 -17.63 -20.98 -15.40
CA VAL A 401 -18.86 -20.95 -14.60
C VAL A 401 -18.47 -20.81 -13.14
N LEU A 402 -18.77 -19.65 -12.56
CA LEU A 402 -18.58 -19.37 -11.15
C LEU A 402 -19.92 -19.54 -10.42
N ARG A 403 -20.09 -20.63 -9.69
CA ARG A 403 -21.30 -20.92 -8.90
C ARG A 403 -21.18 -20.35 -7.50
N ILE A 404 -22.21 -19.63 -7.04
CA ILE A 404 -22.30 -19.14 -5.67
C ILE A 404 -23.08 -20.15 -4.83
N HIS A 405 -22.49 -20.60 -3.73
CA HIS A 405 -23.14 -21.52 -2.79
C HIS A 405 -24.17 -20.75 -1.96
N ARG A 406 -25.26 -21.43 -1.61
CA ARG A 406 -26.20 -20.94 -0.60
C ARG A 406 -25.62 -21.26 0.77
N ASP A 407 -25.57 -20.24 1.64
CA ASP A 407 -25.12 -20.38 3.03
C ASP A 407 -26.08 -21.24 3.85
#